data_AF-A0A935RY39-F1
#
_entry.id   AF-A0A935RY39-F1
#
_cell.length_a   1.000
_cell.length_b   1.000
_cell.length_c   1.000
_cell.angle_alpha   90.00
_cell.angle_beta   90.00
_cell.angle_gamma   90.00
#
_symmetry.space_group_name_H-M   'P 1'
#
loop_
_entity.id
_entity.type
_entity.pdbx_description
1 polymer ?
#
loop_
_entity_poly.entity_id
_entity_poly.type
_entity_poly.pdbx_seq_one_letter_code
_entity_poly.pdbx_strand_id
1 'polypeptide(L)'
;MSLNKRAASSGKTFLKIFGGKIVQESSKKFATDEELKERENKSGNVVYYVEYDSLSGLIVGATIRNVEALNADFLELDIVDVIENYKLSIPIDSRFAQSFMYRMLNLDLSKPVEIVPYAFESKEGKKVSGLNLFQEGDKVAPLYTREVPNGLPEAKQVRKGREVKWDFTDQTNFLYDEFEKFKAMLPERAPEVATSSKSNTFEVAEEEDAFDDLPF
;
A
#
# COMPACT_ATOMS: atom_id res chain seq x y z
N MET A 1 14.59 -11.73 0.98
CA MET A 1 13.41 -12.61 0.98
C MET A 1 12.27 -11.92 0.27
N SER A 2 11.75 -12.55 -0.78
CA SER A 2 10.68 -11.99 -1.63
C SER A 2 9.36 -12.67 -1.31
N LEU A 3 8.28 -11.90 -1.19
CA LEU A 3 6.97 -12.37 -0.71
C LEU A 3 6.33 -13.44 -1.60
N ASN A 4 6.63 -13.42 -2.90
CA ASN A 4 5.99 -14.18 -3.98
C ASN A 4 6.25 -15.70 -4.01
N LYS A 5 6.80 -16.29 -2.94
CA LYS A 5 7.17 -17.72 -2.93
C LYS A 5 6.14 -18.62 -2.23
N ARG A 6 4.88 -18.18 -2.09
CA ARG A 6 3.88 -18.84 -1.24
C ARG A 6 2.88 -19.71 -1.99
N ALA A 7 2.28 -20.63 -1.22
CA ALA A 7 1.17 -21.47 -1.65
C ALA A 7 -0.15 -20.68 -1.61
N ALA A 8 -0.92 -20.82 -2.69
CA ALA A 8 -2.17 -20.13 -3.00
C ALA A 8 -3.09 -19.83 -1.80
N SER A 9 -3.17 -18.56 -1.42
CA SER A 9 -4.26 -18.03 -0.58
C SER A 9 -5.28 -17.34 -1.49
N SER A 10 -6.53 -17.80 -1.50
CA SER A 10 -7.62 -17.25 -2.33
C SER A 10 -8.12 -15.86 -1.87
N GLY A 11 -7.39 -15.18 -0.98
CA GLY A 11 -7.74 -13.89 -0.39
C GLY A 11 -6.75 -12.78 -0.74
N LYS A 12 -7.22 -11.54 -0.65
CA LYS A 12 -6.38 -10.34 -0.82
C LYS A 12 -5.50 -10.13 0.41
N THR A 13 -4.18 -10.14 0.21
CA THR A 13 -3.20 -9.92 1.28
C THR A 13 -2.88 -8.44 1.41
N PHE A 14 -3.09 -7.88 2.59
CA PHE A 14 -2.79 -6.48 2.88
C PHE A 14 -1.36 -6.32 3.38
N LEU A 15 -0.64 -5.40 2.76
CA LEU A 15 0.77 -5.13 2.99
C LEU A 15 0.98 -3.65 3.26
N LYS A 16 2.01 -3.35 4.03
CA LYS A 16 2.47 -1.97 4.28
C LYS A 16 3.98 -1.89 4.24
N ILE A 17 4.53 -0.68 4.24
CA ILE A 17 5.98 -0.47 4.35
C ILE A 17 6.31 0.05 5.74
N PHE A 18 7.25 -0.63 6.42
CA PHE A 18 7.78 -0.20 7.70
C PHE A 18 9.28 -0.50 7.79
N GLY A 19 10.08 0.47 8.22
CA GLY A 19 11.52 0.27 8.41
C GLY A 19 12.30 -0.12 7.15
N GLY A 20 11.79 0.19 5.95
CA GLY A 20 12.41 -0.26 4.71
C GLY A 20 12.13 -1.72 4.37
N LYS A 21 11.14 -2.35 5.01
CA LYS A 21 10.65 -3.70 4.71
C LYS A 21 9.17 -3.64 4.31
N ILE A 22 8.74 -4.61 3.54
CA ILE A 22 7.32 -4.89 3.33
C ILE A 22 6.83 -5.70 4.53
N VAL A 23 5.72 -5.30 5.12
CA VAL A 23 5.18 -5.93 6.33
C VAL A 23 3.76 -6.40 6.06
N GLN A 24 3.52 -7.68 6.33
CA GLN A 24 2.19 -8.24 6.46
C GLN A 24 1.86 -8.34 7.94
N GLU A 25 0.70 -7.83 8.36
CA GLU A 25 0.29 -7.90 9.76
C GLU A 25 -1.13 -8.43 9.93
N SER A 26 -1.40 -9.05 11.07
CA SER A 26 -2.68 -9.62 11.45
C SER A 26 -2.87 -9.60 12.97
N SER A 27 -4.11 -9.48 13.42
CA SER A 27 -4.47 -9.61 14.85
C SER A 27 -4.48 -11.07 15.33
N LYS A 28 -4.50 -12.03 14.40
CA LYS A 28 -4.43 -13.47 14.69
C LYS A 28 -3.16 -14.05 14.09
N LYS A 29 -2.58 -15.04 14.76
CA LYS A 29 -1.51 -15.85 14.19
C LYS A 29 -1.97 -16.44 12.87
N PHE A 30 -1.11 -16.39 11.86
CA PHE A 30 -1.36 -16.94 10.54
C PHE A 30 -0.19 -17.84 10.15
N ALA A 31 -0.47 -18.83 9.30
CA ALA A 31 0.56 -19.71 8.77
C ALA A 31 1.46 -18.90 7.83
N THR A 32 2.77 -19.00 8.05
CA THR A 32 3.80 -18.35 7.26
C THR A 32 5.04 -19.24 7.27
N ASP A 33 5.74 -19.31 6.15
CA ASP A 33 7.05 -19.98 6.04
C ASP A 33 8.19 -19.15 6.67
N GLU A 34 7.93 -17.86 6.90
CA GLU A 34 8.87 -16.89 7.48
C GLU A 34 8.66 -16.71 8.99
N GLU A 35 9.66 -16.14 9.67
CA GLU A 35 9.64 -15.87 11.10
C GLU A 35 8.48 -14.93 11.48
N LEU A 36 7.47 -15.48 12.17
CA LEU A 36 6.35 -14.72 12.71
C LEU A 36 6.78 -13.95 13.95
N LYS A 37 6.80 -12.62 13.86
CA LYS A 37 7.12 -11.71 14.96
C LYS A 37 5.85 -11.21 15.62
N GLU A 38 5.93 -10.85 16.90
CA GLU A 38 4.83 -10.23 17.64
C GLU A 38 5.23 -8.88 18.22
N ARG A 39 4.29 -7.95 18.26
CA ARG A 39 4.45 -6.65 18.90
C ARG A 39 3.14 -6.19 19.52
N GLU A 40 3.23 -5.40 20.58
CA GLU A 40 2.07 -4.70 21.13
C GLU A 40 1.90 -3.36 20.39
N ASN A 41 0.69 -3.10 19.89
CA ASN A 41 0.37 -1.81 19.27
C ASN A 41 0.09 -0.76 20.35
N LYS A 42 0.03 0.53 19.99
CA LYS A 42 -0.27 1.64 20.92
C LYS A 42 -1.56 1.48 21.73
N SER A 43 -2.48 0.63 21.25
CA SER A 43 -3.76 0.31 21.89
C SER A 43 -3.71 -0.92 22.82
N GLY A 44 -2.54 -1.50 23.10
CA GLY A 44 -2.39 -2.68 23.95
C GLY A 44 -2.70 -4.02 23.27
N ASN A 45 -3.01 -4.01 21.97
CA ASN A 45 -3.35 -5.22 21.22
C ASN A 45 -2.09 -5.89 20.67
N VAL A 46 -2.00 -7.21 20.80
CA VAL A 46 -0.94 -8.02 20.18
C VAL A 46 -1.19 -8.12 18.68
N VAL A 47 -0.16 -7.77 17.91
CA VAL A 47 -0.16 -7.84 16.44
C VAL A 47 0.95 -8.78 16.02
N TYR A 48 0.59 -9.74 15.18
CA TYR A 48 1.52 -10.66 14.54
C TYR A 48 1.91 -10.10 13.18
N TYR A 49 3.21 -10.08 12.87
CA TYR A 49 3.71 -9.53 11.62
C TYR A 49 4.87 -10.33 11.06
N VAL A 50 5.02 -10.26 9.75
CA VAL A 50 6.12 -10.84 8.98
C VAL A 50 6.71 -9.76 8.08
N GLU A 51 8.02 -9.75 7.95
CA GLU A 51 8.77 -8.77 7.16
C GLU A 51 9.36 -9.44 5.91
N TYR A 52 9.27 -8.76 4.76
CA TYR A 52 9.84 -9.17 3.48
C TYR A 52 10.70 -8.05 2.91
N ASP A 53 11.67 -8.42 2.10
CA ASP A 53 12.60 -7.48 1.46
C ASP A 53 12.07 -6.97 0.13
N SER A 54 11.34 -7.80 -0.62
CA SER A 54 10.76 -7.40 -1.90
C SER A 54 9.38 -8.04 -2.15
N LEU A 55 8.61 -7.35 -3.00
CA LEU A 55 7.33 -7.82 -3.53
C LEU A 55 7.42 -7.70 -5.05
N SER A 56 7.18 -8.79 -5.77
CA SER A 56 7.11 -8.75 -7.22
C SER A 56 5.66 -8.88 -7.68
N GLY A 57 5.35 -8.47 -8.91
CA GLY A 57 4.04 -8.72 -9.49
C GLY A 57 3.62 -7.62 -10.44
N LEU A 58 2.48 -7.79 -11.08
CA LEU A 58 1.92 -6.82 -12.01
C LEU A 58 1.03 -5.83 -11.27
N ILE A 59 1.27 -4.53 -11.43
CA ILE A 59 0.40 -3.49 -10.87
C ILE A 59 -0.86 -3.43 -11.73
N VAL A 60 -1.98 -3.85 -11.16
CA VAL A 60 -3.30 -3.84 -11.84
C VAL A 60 -4.16 -2.65 -11.44
N GLY A 61 -3.85 -2.01 -10.32
CA GLY A 61 -4.66 -0.94 -9.77
C GLY A 61 -3.82 -0.01 -8.89
N ALA A 62 -4.19 1.26 -8.89
CA ALA A 62 -3.63 2.25 -7.99
C ALA A 62 -4.74 3.21 -7.56
N THR A 63 -4.82 3.53 -6.27
CA THR A 63 -5.81 4.45 -5.73
C THR A 63 -5.21 5.22 -4.58
N ILE A 64 -5.61 6.48 -4.43
CA ILE A 64 -5.31 7.25 -3.21
C ILE A 64 -6.56 7.25 -2.34
N ARG A 65 -6.42 6.70 -1.12
CA ARG A 65 -7.49 6.63 -0.14
C ARG A 65 -7.22 7.63 0.98
N ASN A 66 -8.16 8.52 1.23
CA ASN A 66 -8.16 9.35 2.43
C ASN A 66 -8.68 8.54 3.63
N VAL A 67 -7.96 8.57 4.73
CA VAL A 67 -8.41 8.00 6.01
C VAL A 67 -8.67 9.16 6.97
N GLU A 68 -9.94 9.59 7.04
CA GLU A 68 -10.38 10.73 7.85
C GLU A 68 -9.93 10.61 9.32
N ALA A 69 -10.01 9.41 9.89
CA ALA A 69 -9.62 9.13 11.28
C ALA A 69 -8.14 9.46 11.58
N LEU A 70 -7.27 9.43 10.57
CA LEU A 70 -5.86 9.75 10.67
C LEU A 70 -5.49 11.08 10.01
N ASN A 71 -6.46 11.72 9.34
CA ASN A 71 -6.25 12.87 8.47
C ASN A 71 -5.02 12.68 7.56
N ALA A 72 -4.94 11.51 6.93
CA ALA A 72 -3.80 11.08 6.13
C ALA A 72 -4.27 10.33 4.88
N ASP A 73 -3.61 10.62 3.76
CA ASP A 73 -3.83 9.93 2.50
C ASP A 73 -2.87 8.76 2.36
N PHE A 74 -3.37 7.68 1.79
CA PHE A 74 -2.62 6.46 1.52
C PHE A 74 -2.67 6.12 0.04
N LEU A 75 -1.50 5.94 -0.56
CA LEU A 75 -1.33 5.30 -1.85
C LEU A 75 -1.53 3.80 -1.67
N GLU A 76 -2.58 3.26 -2.28
CA GLU A 76 -2.87 1.84 -2.36
C GLU A 76 -2.54 1.32 -3.76
N LEU A 77 -1.64 0.34 -3.84
CA LEU A 77 -1.30 -0.36 -5.06
C LEU A 77 -1.87 -1.77 -5.00
N ASP A 78 -2.66 -2.14 -6.01
CA ASP A 78 -3.14 -3.50 -6.22
C ASP A 78 -2.16 -4.23 -7.15
N ILE A 79 -1.53 -5.27 -6.61
CA ILE A 79 -0.46 -6.03 -7.25
C ILE A 79 -0.91 -7.49 -7.36
N VAL A 80 -0.79 -8.07 -8.54
CA VAL A 80 -1.16 -9.46 -8.80
C VAL A 80 0.07 -10.25 -9.19
N ASP A 81 0.26 -11.40 -8.55
CA ASP A 81 1.29 -12.36 -8.92
C ASP A 81 0.68 -13.74 -9.19
N VAL A 82 0.54 -14.09 -10.47
CA VAL A 82 -0.06 -15.32 -11.02
C VAL A 82 -1.49 -15.62 -10.51
N ILE A 83 -1.62 -15.95 -9.23
CA ILE A 83 -2.86 -16.30 -8.51
C ILE A 83 -3.08 -15.48 -7.23
N GLU A 84 -2.04 -14.81 -6.73
CA GLU A 84 -2.09 -14.08 -5.47
C GLU A 84 -2.39 -12.59 -5.71
N ASN A 85 -3.20 -12.02 -4.82
CA ASN A 85 -3.58 -10.61 -4.88
C ASN A 85 -3.05 -9.89 -3.65
N TYR A 86 -2.25 -8.87 -3.88
CA TYR A 86 -1.62 -8.04 -2.86
C TYR A 86 -2.16 -6.61 -2.93
N LYS A 87 -2.39 -6.01 -1.76
CA LYS A 87 -2.66 -4.58 -1.64
C LYS A 87 -1.57 -3.94 -0.79
N LEU A 88 -0.72 -3.16 -1.42
CA LEU A 88 0.34 -2.41 -0.76
C LEU A 88 -0.16 -1.01 -0.41
N SER A 89 -0.26 -0.71 0.88
CA SER A 89 -0.69 0.59 1.40
C SER A 89 0.51 1.38 1.91
N ILE A 90 0.68 2.60 1.39
CA ILE A 90 1.82 3.46 1.67
C ILE A 90 1.30 4.86 2.02
N PRO A 91 1.67 5.46 3.16
CA PRO A 91 1.30 6.85 3.45
C PRO A 91 1.84 7.80 2.37
N ILE A 92 1.01 8.70 1.85
CA ILE A 92 1.37 9.59 0.73
C ILE A 92 2.54 10.51 1.07
N ASP A 93 2.58 10.99 2.30
CA ASP A 93 3.62 11.90 2.80
C ASP A 93 4.95 11.19 3.07
N SER A 94 5.00 9.87 2.89
CA SER A 94 6.22 9.11 3.08
C SER A 94 7.18 9.26 1.91
N ARG A 95 8.48 9.17 2.20
CA ARG A 95 9.53 9.11 1.16
C ARG A 95 9.38 7.91 0.23
N PHE A 96 8.70 6.86 0.69
CA PHE A 96 8.38 5.70 -0.12
C PHE A 96 7.38 6.06 -1.23
N ALA A 97 6.24 6.68 -0.89
CA ALA A 97 5.25 7.10 -1.88
C ALA A 97 5.83 8.11 -2.89
N GLN A 98 6.60 9.10 -2.41
CA GLN A 98 7.30 10.04 -3.30
C GLN A 98 8.25 9.33 -4.28
N SER A 99 9.03 8.35 -3.79
CA SER A 99 9.94 7.58 -4.64
C SER A 99 9.21 6.77 -5.71
N PHE A 100 8.03 6.26 -5.40
CA PHE A 100 7.17 5.56 -6.36
C PHE A 100 6.61 6.53 -7.41
N MET A 101 6.02 7.66 -6.98
CA MET A 101 5.44 8.66 -7.88
C MET A 101 6.47 9.22 -8.86
N TYR A 102 7.73 9.35 -8.44
CA TYR A 102 8.81 9.76 -9.35
C TYR A 102 9.16 8.76 -10.44
N ARG A 103 8.74 7.49 -10.31
CA ARG A 103 9.07 6.40 -11.24
C ARG A 103 7.84 5.85 -11.96
N MET A 104 6.62 6.11 -11.48
CA MET A 104 5.41 5.43 -11.92
C MET A 104 5.17 5.52 -13.43
N LEU A 105 5.43 6.68 -14.05
CA LEU A 105 5.22 6.88 -15.50
C LEU A 105 6.30 6.27 -16.39
N ASN A 106 7.43 5.84 -15.80
CA ASN A 106 8.46 5.08 -16.51
C ASN A 106 8.24 3.56 -16.43
N LEU A 107 7.22 3.10 -15.69
CA LEU A 107 6.93 1.69 -15.58
C LEU A 107 6.24 1.18 -16.84
N ASP A 108 6.72 0.04 -17.35
CA ASP A 108 5.98 -0.74 -18.31
C ASP A 108 4.91 -1.55 -17.58
N LEU A 109 3.66 -1.12 -17.66
CA LEU A 109 2.52 -1.72 -16.96
C LEU A 109 2.15 -3.13 -17.46
N SER A 110 2.72 -3.55 -18.60
CA SER A 110 2.55 -4.92 -19.12
C SER A 110 3.48 -5.93 -18.44
N LYS A 111 4.47 -5.46 -17.68
CA LYS A 111 5.53 -6.27 -17.09
C LYS A 111 5.44 -6.31 -15.57
N PRO A 112 5.83 -7.43 -14.93
CA PRO A 112 5.93 -7.48 -13.48
C PRO A 112 7.01 -6.51 -12.98
N VAL A 113 6.73 -5.83 -11.87
CA VAL A 113 7.65 -4.95 -11.17
C VAL A 113 8.04 -5.58 -9.84
N GLU A 114 9.33 -5.51 -9.51
CA GLU A 114 9.83 -5.84 -8.19
C GLU A 114 10.00 -4.55 -7.37
N ILE A 115 9.24 -4.46 -6.27
CA ILE A 115 9.24 -3.36 -5.32
C ILE A 115 10.15 -3.71 -4.15
N VAL A 116 11.20 -2.93 -3.96
CA VAL A 116 12.21 -3.12 -2.91
C VAL A 116 12.32 -1.85 -2.07
N PRO A 117 11.63 -1.76 -0.92
CA PRO A 117 11.86 -0.67 0.02
C PRO A 117 13.25 -0.76 0.64
N TYR A 118 13.77 0.40 1.01
CA TYR A 118 14.99 0.50 1.78
C TYR A 118 14.89 1.64 2.80
N ALA A 119 15.52 1.44 3.94
CA ALA A 119 15.73 2.46 4.94
C ALA A 119 17.06 2.18 5.63
N PHE A 120 17.99 3.13 5.58
CA PHE A 120 19.30 3.02 6.21
C PHE A 120 19.77 4.38 6.70
N GLU A 121 20.74 4.37 7.61
CA GLU A 121 21.42 5.58 8.03
C GLU A 121 22.66 5.78 7.15
N SER A 122 22.76 6.95 6.52
CA SER A 122 23.95 7.32 5.75
C SER A 122 25.16 7.48 6.66
N LYS A 123 26.37 7.46 6.07
CA LYS A 123 27.62 7.74 6.80
C LYS A 123 27.63 9.12 7.50
N GLU A 124 26.76 10.03 7.08
CA GLU A 124 26.57 11.36 7.67
C GLU A 124 25.52 11.40 8.79
N GLY A 125 25.00 10.25 9.25
CA GLY A 125 23.96 10.17 10.28
C GLY A 125 22.56 10.54 9.80
N LYS A 126 22.38 10.82 8.51
CA LYS A 126 21.05 11.13 7.94
C LYS A 126 20.32 9.84 7.61
N LYS A 127 19.06 9.73 8.06
CA LYS A 127 18.16 8.63 7.67
C LYS A 127 17.76 8.79 6.21
N VAL A 128 18.08 7.80 5.40
CA VAL A 128 17.73 7.71 3.98
C VAL A 128 16.71 6.60 3.81
N SER A 129 15.57 6.91 3.19
CA SER A 129 14.53 5.94 2.89
C SER A 129 13.94 6.18 1.51
N GLY A 130 13.44 5.11 0.88
CA GLY A 130 12.83 5.17 -0.44
C GLY A 130 12.45 3.80 -0.98
N LEU A 131 12.03 3.80 -2.24
CA LEU A 131 11.66 2.60 -3.00
C LEU A 131 12.56 2.47 -4.22
N ASN A 132 13.10 1.27 -4.42
CA ASN A 132 13.62 0.85 -5.72
C ASN A 132 12.55 0.01 -6.42
N LEU A 133 12.40 0.26 -7.72
CA LEU A 133 11.55 -0.52 -8.60
C LEU A 133 12.44 -1.16 -9.65
N PHE A 134 12.29 -2.46 -9.88
CA PHE A 134 13.01 -3.19 -10.91
C PHE A 134 12.02 -3.84 -11.88
N GLN A 135 12.34 -3.82 -13.17
CA GLN A 135 11.62 -4.53 -14.21
C GLN A 135 12.62 -5.28 -15.07
N GLU A 136 12.39 -6.57 -15.33
CA GLU A 136 13.30 -7.44 -16.10
C GLU A 136 14.74 -7.46 -15.56
N GLY A 137 14.92 -7.17 -14.27
CA GLY A 137 16.24 -7.07 -13.60
C GLY A 137 16.88 -5.68 -13.67
N ASP A 138 16.34 -4.76 -14.47
CA ASP A 138 16.82 -3.39 -14.59
C ASP A 138 16.11 -2.44 -13.61
N LYS A 139 16.88 -1.51 -13.04
CA LYS A 139 16.33 -0.49 -12.14
C LYS A 139 15.59 0.56 -12.96
N VAL A 140 14.30 0.71 -12.71
CA VAL A 140 13.45 1.72 -13.36
C VAL A 140 13.93 3.10 -12.90
N ALA A 141 14.46 3.92 -13.80
CA ALA A 141 14.96 5.25 -13.49
C ALA A 141 13.82 6.22 -13.10
N PRO A 142 14.07 7.20 -12.21
CA PRO A 142 13.07 8.21 -11.91
C PRO A 142 12.89 9.14 -13.10
N LEU A 143 11.63 9.39 -13.48
CA LEU A 143 11.28 10.34 -14.55
C LEU A 143 11.58 11.77 -14.12
N TYR A 144 11.32 12.09 -12.85
CA TYR A 144 11.54 13.43 -12.29
C TYR A 144 12.84 13.43 -11.48
N THR A 145 13.81 14.22 -11.93
CA THR A 145 15.10 14.41 -11.25
C THR A 145 15.44 15.90 -11.13
N ARG A 146 16.43 16.25 -10.31
CA ARG A 146 16.89 17.64 -10.20
C ARG A 146 17.47 18.17 -11.50
N GLU A 147 18.13 17.31 -12.27
CA GLU A 147 18.76 17.66 -13.55
C GLU A 147 17.75 17.68 -14.69
N VAL A 148 16.77 16.76 -14.63
CA VAL A 148 15.68 16.64 -15.59
C VAL A 148 14.35 16.74 -14.83
N PRO A 149 13.86 17.96 -14.55
CA PRO A 149 12.67 18.15 -13.74
C PRO A 149 11.39 17.75 -14.47
N ASN A 150 11.38 17.65 -15.81
CA ASN A 150 10.22 17.20 -16.62
C ASN A 150 8.88 17.86 -16.23
N GLY A 151 8.91 19.15 -15.86
CA GLY A 151 7.73 19.90 -15.45
C GLY A 151 7.43 19.88 -13.95
N LEU A 152 8.21 19.15 -13.14
CA LEU A 152 8.11 19.18 -11.68
C LEU A 152 8.42 20.61 -11.15
N PRO A 153 7.48 21.25 -10.43
CA PRO A 153 7.69 22.59 -9.88
C PRO A 153 8.89 22.64 -8.91
N GLU A 154 9.58 23.77 -8.84
CA GLU A 154 10.60 23.96 -7.81
C GLU A 154 9.95 24.17 -6.43
N ALA A 155 10.59 23.62 -5.39
CA ALA A 155 10.15 23.85 -4.01
C ALA A 155 10.35 25.33 -3.66
N LYS A 156 9.34 25.94 -3.05
CA LYS A 156 9.38 27.36 -2.68
C LYS A 156 9.76 27.50 -1.22
N GLN A 157 10.55 28.51 -0.87
CA GLN A 157 10.78 28.85 0.53
C GLN A 157 9.69 29.80 1.01
N VAL A 158 8.84 29.34 1.91
CA VAL A 158 7.80 30.16 2.54
C VAL A 158 8.26 30.55 3.94
N ARG A 159 8.29 31.85 4.21
CA ARG A 159 8.58 32.39 5.53
C ARG A 159 7.31 32.40 6.37
N LYS A 160 7.21 31.50 7.36
CA LYS A 160 6.12 31.49 8.34
C LYS A 160 6.63 32.11 9.64
N GLY A 161 6.57 33.43 9.73
CA GLY A 161 7.10 34.19 10.87
C GLY A 161 8.63 34.28 10.88
N ARG A 162 9.27 33.66 11.90
CA ARG A 162 10.74 33.58 12.03
C ARG A 162 11.35 32.33 11.40
N GLU A 163 10.55 31.36 11.00
CA GLU A 163 11.03 30.11 10.37
C GLU A 163 10.89 30.19 8.84
N VAL A 164 11.96 29.80 8.14
CA VAL A 164 11.94 29.53 6.69
C VAL A 164 11.64 28.05 6.54
N LYS A 165 10.48 27.73 5.95
CA LYS A 165 10.10 26.35 5.63
C LYS A 165 10.05 26.18 4.12
N TRP A 166 10.53 25.03 3.66
CA TRP A 166 10.33 24.63 2.28
C TRP A 166 8.89 24.15 2.11
N ASP A 167 8.22 24.74 1.14
CA ASP A 167 6.88 24.41 0.70
C ASP A 167 6.99 23.57 -0.58
N PHE A 168 6.47 22.35 -0.48
CA PHE A 168 6.44 21.36 -1.56
C PHE A 168 5.03 21.14 -2.10
N THR A 169 4.06 21.99 -1.72
CA THR A 169 2.64 21.82 -2.08
C THR A 169 2.46 21.73 -3.60
N ASP A 170 3.13 22.59 -4.36
CA ASP A 170 3.06 22.57 -5.84
C ASP A 170 3.62 21.27 -6.42
N GLN A 171 4.71 20.73 -5.84
CA GLN A 171 5.27 19.44 -6.26
C GLN A 171 4.31 18.29 -5.97
N THR A 172 3.73 18.30 -4.76
CA THR A 172 2.76 17.29 -4.37
C THR A 172 1.56 17.30 -5.31
N ASN A 173 0.96 18.47 -5.56
CA ASN A 173 -0.19 18.60 -6.48
C ASN A 173 0.15 18.11 -7.89
N PHE A 174 1.32 18.47 -8.41
CA PHE A 174 1.78 17.97 -9.70
C PHE A 174 1.86 16.44 -9.71
N LEU A 175 2.43 15.82 -8.68
CA LEU A 175 2.50 14.35 -8.59
C LEU A 175 1.13 13.68 -8.46
N TYR A 176 0.15 14.35 -7.82
CA TYR A 176 -1.24 13.91 -7.80
C TYR A 176 -1.87 13.94 -9.21
N ASP A 177 -1.66 15.00 -9.97
CA ASP A 177 -2.16 15.10 -11.35
C ASP A 177 -1.53 14.03 -12.27
N GLU A 178 -0.22 13.81 -12.13
CA GLU A 178 0.49 12.75 -12.84
C GLU A 178 0.03 11.35 -12.39
N PHE A 179 -0.37 11.20 -11.13
CA PHE A 179 -0.92 9.95 -10.62
C PHE A 179 -2.27 9.62 -11.24
N GLU A 180 -3.14 10.59 -11.45
CA GLU A 180 -4.40 10.37 -12.17
C GLU A 180 -4.16 9.94 -13.63
N LYS A 181 -3.13 10.48 -14.29
CA LYS A 181 -2.71 9.99 -15.63
C LYS A 181 -2.22 8.55 -15.57
N PHE A 182 -1.37 8.23 -14.60
CA PHE A 182 -0.88 6.86 -14.38
C PHE A 182 -2.04 5.89 -14.17
N LYS A 183 -3.01 6.27 -13.33
CA LYS A 183 -4.22 5.49 -13.07
C LYS A 183 -5.05 5.25 -14.34
N ALA A 184 -5.13 6.24 -15.23
CA ALA A 184 -5.79 6.08 -16.53
C ALA A 184 -5.02 5.18 -17.52
N MET A 185 -3.70 5.00 -17.33
CA MET A 185 -2.87 4.09 -18.15
C MET A 185 -2.91 2.65 -17.66
N LEU A 186 -3.39 2.40 -16.43
CA LEU A 186 -3.51 1.04 -15.90
C LEU A 186 -4.49 0.23 -16.74
N PRO A 187 -4.15 -1.04 -17.04
CA PRO A 187 -5.05 -1.90 -17.80
C PRO A 187 -6.37 -2.00 -17.03
N GLU A 188 -7.47 -1.65 -17.71
CA GLU A 188 -8.82 -1.76 -17.16
C GLU A 188 -9.15 -3.25 -16.99
N ARG A 189 -8.71 -3.84 -15.89
CA ARG A 189 -9.12 -5.18 -15.52
C ARG A 189 -10.56 -5.08 -15.01
N ALA A 190 -11.50 -5.50 -15.85
CA ALA A 190 -12.89 -5.69 -15.46
C ALA A 190 -12.96 -6.50 -14.14
N PRO A 191 -13.89 -6.17 -13.24
CA PRO A 191 -14.02 -6.86 -11.95
C PRO A 191 -14.61 -8.26 -12.13
N GLU A 192 -13.77 -9.24 -12.46
CA GLU A 192 -14.02 -10.64 -12.15
C GLU A 192 -13.00 -10.98 -11.04
N VAL A 193 -13.33 -10.90 -9.74
CA VAL A 193 -14.32 -11.73 -9.04
C VAL A 193 -14.94 -10.94 -7.88
N ALA A 194 -16.17 -10.46 -8.08
CA ALA A 194 -17.14 -10.33 -6.99
C ALA A 194 -18.05 -11.56 -7.06
N THR A 195 -17.99 -12.43 -6.04
CA THR A 195 -19.04 -13.32 -5.47
C THR A 195 -18.31 -14.40 -4.66
N SER A 196 -18.54 -14.61 -3.37
CA SER A 196 -19.85 -14.71 -2.73
C SER A 196 -19.96 -13.95 -1.41
N SER A 197 -20.75 -12.88 -1.43
CA SER A 197 -21.63 -12.55 -0.29
C SER A 197 -22.94 -13.31 -0.49
N LYS A 198 -23.05 -14.43 0.21
CA LYS A 198 -24.31 -14.99 0.73
C LYS A 198 -23.99 -15.23 2.21
N SER A 199 -24.82 -14.96 3.21
CA SER A 199 -26.14 -14.37 3.38
C SER A 199 -26.33 -14.45 4.89
N ASN A 200 -26.75 -13.37 5.56
CA ASN A 200 -27.62 -13.56 6.71
C ASN A 200 -28.43 -12.29 6.93
N THR A 201 -29.57 -12.28 6.23
CA THR A 201 -30.77 -11.59 6.69
C THR A 201 -31.10 -12.15 8.08
N PHE A 202 -30.97 -11.32 9.10
CA PHE A 202 -31.49 -11.63 10.42
C PHE A 202 -33.00 -11.36 10.35
N GLU A 203 -33.79 -12.39 10.06
CA GLU A 203 -35.22 -12.38 10.37
C GLU A 203 -35.36 -12.36 11.89
N VAL A 204 -35.83 -11.24 12.42
CA VAL A 204 -36.40 -11.18 13.77
C VAL A 204 -37.83 -11.62 13.62
N ALA A 205 -38.10 -12.89 13.89
CA ALA A 205 -39.44 -13.37 14.16
C ALA A 205 -39.75 -13.07 15.63
N GLU A 206 -40.73 -12.18 15.84
CA GLU A 206 -41.45 -12.04 17.10
C GLU A 206 -42.20 -13.36 17.37
N GLU A 207 -41.86 -14.04 18.45
CA GLU A 207 -42.74 -15.03 19.08
C GLU A 207 -43.35 -14.37 20.32
N GLU A 208 -44.58 -13.87 20.18
CA GLU A 208 -45.50 -13.69 21.30
C GLU A 208 -46.34 -14.97 21.46
N ASP A 209 -46.24 -15.55 22.67
CA ASP A 209 -47.23 -16.26 23.45
C ASP A 209 -48.27 -17.17 22.76
N ALA A 210 -48.10 -18.49 22.97
CA ALA A 210 -49.22 -19.42 23.14
C ALA A 210 -48.84 -20.51 24.15
N PHE A 211 -48.85 -20.12 25.43
CA PHE A 211 -48.95 -21.05 26.55
C PHE A 211 -50.42 -21.52 26.60
N ASP A 212 -50.75 -22.64 25.97
CA ASP A 212 -51.96 -23.38 26.37
C ASP A 212 -51.90 -24.88 26.06
N ASP A 213 -52.27 -25.62 27.10
CA ASP A 213 -52.83 -26.97 27.12
C ASP A 213 -51.93 -28.19 26.82
N LEU A 214 -51.25 -28.68 27.87
CA LEU A 214 -50.99 -30.11 28.04
C LEU A 214 -52.15 -30.75 28.83
N PRO A 215 -52.94 -31.66 28.23
CA PRO A 215 -53.92 -32.44 28.97
C PRO A 215 -53.33 -33.77 29.49
N PHE A 216 -53.59 -34.00 30.79
CA PHE A 216 -53.48 -35.22 31.63
C PHE A 216 -52.12 -35.61 32.22
#